data_AF-A0AB34SHE0-F1
#
_entry.id   AF-A0AB34SHE0-F1
#
_cell.length_a   1.000
_cell.length_b   1.000
_cell.length_c   1.000
_cell.angle_alpha   90.00
_cell.angle_beta   90.00
_cell.angle_gamma   90.00
#
_symmetry.space_group_name_H-M   'P 1'
#
loop_
_entity.id
_entity.type
_entity.pdbx_description
1 polymer ?
#
loop_
_entity_poly.entity_id
_entity_poly.type
_entity_poly.pdbx_seq_one_letter_code
_entity_poly.pdbx_strand_id
1 'polypeptide(L)'
;MKDNFLKYKKIGLMSILAIVVIVSVIFYNAKGFKQLNKNNTESIFVDDDNLVFENGKEDKLPSQDSVNMSKQMESKLEDKTIVVEIKGQVKKPDVYIIDENSIINDLIDLAGGVTENADLSNINRAKKLQNHEMIYIADKNDINNDYTQATNMENGSMDNEILVDINTATTDKLKTLNGIGDSKAKSIIEYREQNGGFKSIEEIKNVTGIGDKMFEKIKESITV
;
A
#
# COMPACT_ATOMS: atom_id res chain seq x y z
N MET A 1 -55.93 -34.80 -16.05
CA MET A 1 -54.69 -34.14 -16.56
C MET A 1 -54.14 -33.08 -15.61
N LYS A 2 -54.95 -32.25 -14.93
CA LYS A 2 -54.46 -31.17 -14.05
C LYS A 2 -53.73 -31.67 -12.79
N ASP A 3 -54.07 -32.82 -12.24
CA ASP A 3 -53.49 -33.30 -10.97
C ASP A 3 -52.02 -33.76 -11.12
N ASN A 4 -51.67 -34.30 -12.27
CA ASN A 4 -50.28 -34.70 -12.56
C ASN A 4 -49.36 -33.48 -12.69
N PHE A 5 -49.86 -32.36 -13.23
CA PHE A 5 -49.09 -31.13 -13.37
C PHE A 5 -48.69 -30.53 -12.01
N LEU A 6 -49.63 -30.51 -11.06
CA LEU A 6 -49.35 -30.07 -9.68
C LEU A 6 -48.37 -31.00 -8.95
N LYS A 7 -48.41 -32.30 -9.26
CA LYS A 7 -47.47 -33.29 -8.71
C LYS A 7 -46.04 -33.01 -9.20
N TYR A 8 -45.82 -32.80 -10.50
CA TYR A 8 -44.48 -32.53 -11.03
C TYR A 8 -43.88 -31.20 -10.57
N LYS A 9 -44.71 -30.16 -10.35
CA LYS A 9 -44.24 -28.88 -9.78
C LYS A 9 -43.73 -29.03 -8.35
N LYS A 10 -44.38 -29.88 -7.54
CA LYS A 10 -43.94 -30.18 -6.17
C LYS A 10 -42.66 -31.02 -6.15
N ILE A 11 -42.55 -32.03 -7.02
CA ILE A 11 -41.31 -32.82 -7.17
C ILE A 11 -40.15 -31.90 -7.58
N GLY A 12 -40.34 -31.05 -8.59
CA GLY A 12 -39.28 -30.15 -9.06
C GLY A 12 -38.78 -29.17 -7.99
N LEU A 13 -39.70 -28.61 -7.19
CA LEU A 13 -39.34 -27.73 -6.07
C LEU A 13 -38.50 -28.46 -5.01
N MET A 14 -38.88 -29.70 -4.66
CA MET A 14 -38.13 -30.51 -3.68
C MET A 14 -36.75 -30.92 -4.21
N SER A 15 -36.61 -31.19 -5.52
CA SER A 15 -35.32 -31.49 -6.15
C SER A 15 -34.36 -30.29 -6.10
N ILE A 16 -34.86 -29.08 -6.37
CA ILE A 16 -34.05 -27.85 -6.29
C ILE A 16 -33.58 -27.61 -4.86
N LEU A 17 -34.46 -27.79 -3.87
CA LEU A 17 -34.13 -27.60 -2.46
C LEU A 17 -33.08 -28.61 -1.98
N ALA A 18 -33.14 -29.86 -2.44
CA ALA A 18 -32.11 -30.87 -2.17
C ALA A 18 -30.75 -30.51 -2.78
N ILE A 19 -30.72 -29.97 -4.01
CA ILE A 19 -29.47 -29.53 -4.66
C ILE A 19 -28.83 -28.38 -3.87
N VAL A 20 -29.62 -27.41 -3.38
CA VAL A 20 -29.10 -26.28 -2.59
C VAL A 20 -28.48 -26.75 -1.26
N VAL A 21 -29.10 -27.73 -0.60
CA VAL A 21 -28.54 -28.33 0.62
C VAL A 21 -27.23 -29.08 0.32
N ILE A 22 -27.18 -29.86 -0.78
CA ILE A 22 -25.97 -30.59 -1.18
C ILE A 22 -24.82 -29.61 -1.51
N VAL A 23 -25.08 -28.55 -2.27
CA VAL A 23 -24.08 -27.51 -2.59
C VAL A 23 -23.62 -26.79 -1.32
N SER A 24 -24.52 -26.50 -0.38
CA SER A 24 -24.16 -25.90 0.89
C SER A 24 -23.26 -26.83 1.71
N VAL A 25 -23.59 -28.12 1.81
CA VAL A 25 -22.75 -29.13 2.49
C VAL A 25 -21.39 -29.26 1.82
N ILE A 26 -21.31 -29.28 0.48
CA ILE A 26 -20.03 -29.28 -0.25
C ILE A 26 -19.23 -28.01 0.08
N PHE A 27 -19.87 -26.85 0.16
CA PHE A 27 -19.20 -25.59 0.50
C PHE A 27 -18.73 -25.52 1.94
N TYR A 28 -19.50 -26.05 2.89
CA TYR A 28 -19.11 -26.18 4.30
C TYR A 28 -17.95 -27.18 4.47
N ASN A 29 -17.92 -28.28 3.71
CA ASN A 29 -16.82 -29.23 3.73
C ASN A 29 -15.58 -28.71 2.97
N ALA A 30 -15.75 -27.98 1.87
CA ALA A 30 -14.65 -27.37 1.11
C ALA A 30 -13.99 -26.20 1.86
N LYS A 31 -14.69 -25.58 2.83
CA LYS A 31 -14.12 -24.60 3.77
C LYS A 31 -13.49 -25.22 5.02
N GLY A 32 -13.47 -26.55 5.14
CA GLY A 32 -12.74 -27.27 6.18
C GLY A 32 -11.38 -27.79 5.69
N PHE A 33 -10.31 -27.18 6.21
CA PHE A 33 -8.92 -27.67 6.19
C PHE A 33 -8.06 -27.36 4.94
N LYS A 34 -7.51 -26.14 4.90
CA LYS A 34 -6.13 -25.95 4.42
C LYS A 34 -5.22 -25.77 5.64
N GLN A 35 -4.62 -26.87 6.09
CA GLN A 35 -3.29 -26.81 6.67
C GLN A 35 -2.35 -26.32 5.56
N LEU A 36 -1.83 -25.11 5.69
CA LEU A 36 -0.55 -24.80 5.07
C LEU A 36 0.51 -25.25 6.07
N ASN A 37 1.04 -26.44 5.79
CA ASN A 37 2.27 -26.94 6.36
C ASN A 37 3.38 -25.94 6.04
N LYS A 38 3.80 -25.19 7.06
CA LYS A 38 5.15 -24.61 7.13
C LYS A 38 6.09 -25.81 6.96
N ASN A 39 6.91 -25.80 5.90
CA ASN A 39 8.36 -26.03 5.88
C ASN A 39 8.79 -26.38 4.45
N ASN A 40 9.98 -25.90 4.07
CA ASN A 40 10.70 -25.96 2.78
C ASN A 40 10.62 -24.59 2.08
N THR A 41 11.70 -23.81 1.92
CA THR A 41 13.11 -24.18 1.79
C THR A 41 13.94 -23.01 2.31
N GLU A 42 14.55 -23.20 3.48
CA GLU A 42 15.73 -22.44 3.87
C GLU A 42 16.82 -22.68 2.82
N SER A 43 17.35 -21.56 2.33
CA SER A 43 18.75 -21.37 1.95
C SER A 43 19.45 -22.56 1.29
N ILE A 44 19.30 -22.63 -0.02
CA ILE A 44 20.43 -22.98 -0.90
C ILE A 44 21.39 -21.78 -0.86
N PHE A 45 22.22 -21.71 0.18
CA PHE A 45 23.50 -21.01 0.13
C PHE A 45 24.51 -21.86 0.89
N VAL A 46 25.53 -22.24 0.12
CA VAL A 46 26.71 -23.00 0.46
C VAL A 46 27.56 -22.19 1.43
N ASP A 47 28.09 -22.82 2.49
CA ASP A 47 29.53 -22.84 2.77
C ASP A 47 29.84 -23.82 3.91
N ASP A 48 30.70 -24.77 3.56
CA ASP A 48 31.56 -25.66 4.36
C ASP A 48 32.27 -24.82 5.46
N ASP A 49 32.30 -25.21 6.74
CA ASP A 49 33.39 -26.07 7.24
C ASP A 49 33.17 -26.71 8.63
N ASN A 50 33.74 -27.92 8.75
CA ASN A 50 34.18 -28.64 9.94
C ASN A 50 33.18 -29.45 10.81
N LEU A 51 33.10 -30.72 10.40
CA LEU A 51 33.01 -31.90 11.25
C LEU A 51 34.21 -32.00 12.23
N VAL A 52 33.94 -31.99 13.53
CA VAL A 52 34.70 -32.80 14.50
C VAL A 52 33.70 -33.44 15.47
N PHE A 53 33.65 -34.77 15.43
CA PHE A 53 32.98 -35.62 16.42
C PHE A 53 33.99 -36.07 17.51
N GLU A 54 33.42 -36.57 18.61
CA GLU A 54 34.01 -37.19 19.81
C GLU A 54 34.28 -36.24 20.99
N ASN A 55 33.91 -36.53 22.25
CA ASN A 55 33.46 -37.77 22.90
C ASN A 55 32.84 -37.41 24.28
N GLY A 56 31.98 -38.28 24.83
CA GLY A 56 31.91 -38.48 26.30
C GLY A 56 30.63 -38.11 27.08
N LYS A 57 29.70 -39.08 27.15
CA LYS A 57 29.02 -39.66 28.34
C LYS A 57 28.47 -38.82 29.52
N GLU A 58 27.26 -39.26 29.91
CA GLU A 58 26.65 -39.41 31.25
C GLU A 58 25.69 -38.34 31.82
N ASP A 59 24.40 -38.69 31.76
CA ASP A 59 23.33 -38.59 32.78
C ASP A 59 23.46 -37.55 33.92
N LYS A 60 22.54 -36.56 33.94
CA LYS A 60 21.53 -36.34 35.01
C LYS A 60 20.65 -35.08 34.80
N LEU A 61 19.42 -35.22 35.30
CA LEU A 61 18.24 -34.36 35.40
C LEU A 61 18.47 -32.82 35.52
N PRO A 62 17.57 -31.97 34.96
CA PRO A 62 17.81 -30.54 34.74
C PRO A 62 17.68 -29.70 36.02
N SER A 63 18.68 -28.85 36.26
CA SER A 63 18.61 -27.69 37.14
C SER A 63 18.19 -26.45 36.35
N GLN A 64 17.31 -25.68 36.99
CA GLN A 64 16.59 -24.52 36.49
C GLN A 64 17.52 -23.39 36.06
N ASP A 65 17.55 -23.07 34.77
CA ASP A 65 18.04 -21.78 34.24
C ASP A 65 17.24 -21.34 32.99
N SER A 66 15.98 -21.79 32.90
CA SER A 66 15.07 -21.46 31.79
C SER A 66 14.16 -20.28 32.14
N VAL A 67 14.71 -19.15 32.60
CA VAL A 67 13.93 -17.90 32.76
C VAL A 67 14.77 -16.69 32.36
N ASN A 68 15.42 -16.71 31.20
CA ASN A 68 15.99 -15.47 30.65
C ASN A 68 16.27 -15.50 29.13
N MET A 69 15.46 -16.24 28.36
CA MET A 69 15.64 -16.31 26.89
C MET A 69 14.35 -16.11 26.09
N SER A 70 13.23 -15.75 26.73
CA SER A 70 11.96 -15.45 26.04
C SER A 70 11.68 -13.96 25.87
N LYS A 71 12.41 -13.06 26.53
CA LYS A 71 12.05 -11.63 26.58
C LYS A 71 12.72 -10.73 25.53
N GLN A 72 13.53 -11.30 24.63
CA GLN A 72 14.26 -10.54 23.60
C GLN A 72 13.83 -10.82 22.16
N MET A 73 12.82 -11.67 21.94
CA MET A 73 12.30 -11.98 20.59
C MET A 73 10.90 -11.41 20.32
N GLU A 74 10.25 -10.80 21.33
CA GLU A 74 8.89 -10.26 21.25
C GLU A 74 8.81 -8.75 20.94
N SER A 75 9.92 -8.08 20.59
CA SER A 75 9.94 -6.63 20.35
C SER A 75 10.50 -6.19 18.99
N LYS A 76 10.51 -7.06 17.97
CA LYS A 76 11.09 -6.75 16.63
C LYS A 76 10.15 -6.98 15.43
N LEU A 77 8.86 -7.06 15.67
CA LEU A 77 7.83 -7.00 14.63
C LEU A 77 6.71 -6.13 15.19
N GLU A 78 6.95 -4.82 15.28
CA GLU A 78 5.83 -3.88 15.14
C GLU A 78 5.29 -4.13 13.73
N ASP A 79 4.09 -4.71 13.64
CA ASP A 79 3.40 -4.90 12.35
C ASP A 79 3.20 -3.52 11.74
N LYS A 80 4.13 -3.13 10.87
CA LYS A 80 4.05 -1.88 10.14
C LYS A 80 2.95 -2.03 9.10
N THR A 81 1.76 -1.61 9.46
CA THR A 81 0.60 -1.56 8.57
C THR A 81 0.38 -0.15 8.05
N ILE A 82 -0.16 -0.05 6.85
CA ILE A 82 -0.62 1.18 6.20
C ILE A 82 -2.13 1.13 5.99
N VAL A 83 -2.74 2.31 5.89
CA VAL A 83 -4.16 2.48 5.57
C VAL A 83 -4.27 2.92 4.11
N VAL A 84 -5.04 2.23 3.30
CA VAL A 84 -5.21 2.52 1.86
C VAL A 84 -6.67 2.44 1.46
N GLU A 85 -7.09 3.24 0.48
CA GLU A 85 -8.45 3.21 -0.06
C GLU A 85 -8.47 2.57 -1.45
N ILE A 86 -9.47 1.74 -1.76
CA ILE A 86 -9.71 1.26 -3.13
C ILE A 86 -11.14 1.53 -3.59
N LYS A 87 -11.28 2.11 -4.78
CA LYS A 87 -12.54 2.55 -5.41
C LYS A 87 -12.68 2.04 -6.83
N GLY A 88 -13.88 2.19 -7.40
CA GLY A 88 -14.17 1.86 -8.79
C GLY A 88 -14.58 0.40 -8.98
N GLN A 89 -14.09 -0.23 -10.05
CA GLN A 89 -14.49 -1.56 -10.52
C GLN A 89 -13.84 -2.71 -9.71
N VAL A 90 -14.09 -2.73 -8.41
CA VAL A 90 -13.74 -3.83 -7.49
C VAL A 90 -14.97 -4.36 -6.77
N LYS A 91 -14.94 -5.61 -6.28
CA LYS A 91 -16.11 -6.22 -5.64
C LYS A 91 -16.47 -5.60 -4.30
N LYS A 92 -15.47 -5.14 -3.54
CA LYS A 92 -15.64 -4.51 -2.23
C LYS A 92 -14.81 -3.22 -2.13
N PRO A 93 -15.28 -2.11 -2.72
CA PRO A 93 -14.66 -0.81 -2.51
C PRO A 93 -14.74 -0.43 -1.03
N ASP A 94 -13.60 -0.14 -0.40
CA ASP A 94 -13.52 0.24 1.02
C ASP A 94 -12.11 0.78 1.35
N VAL A 95 -11.91 1.17 2.61
CA VAL A 95 -10.61 1.44 3.21
C VAL A 95 -10.07 0.16 3.89
N TYR A 96 -8.81 -0.17 3.63
CA TYR A 96 -8.14 -1.37 4.11
C TYR A 96 -6.92 -1.02 4.95
N ILE A 97 -6.67 -1.83 5.99
CA ILE A 97 -5.42 -1.85 6.74
C ILE A 97 -4.63 -3.05 6.23
N ILE A 98 -3.41 -2.82 5.73
CA ILE A 98 -2.61 -3.82 5.04
C ILE A 98 -1.12 -3.67 5.42
N ASP A 99 -0.31 -4.71 5.29
CA ASP A 99 1.14 -4.65 5.53
C ASP A 99 1.81 -3.58 4.65
N GLU A 100 2.73 -2.78 5.21
CA GLU A 100 3.39 -1.66 4.53
C GLU A 100 4.17 -2.06 3.27
N ASN A 101 4.53 -3.35 3.12
CA ASN A 101 5.27 -3.88 1.97
C ASN A 101 4.37 -4.45 0.88
N SER A 102 3.05 -4.40 1.07
CA SER A 102 2.08 -4.92 0.11
C SER A 102 2.05 -4.11 -1.17
N ILE A 103 1.70 -4.79 -2.26
CA ILE A 103 1.54 -4.19 -3.58
C ILE A 103 0.07 -3.97 -3.92
N ILE A 104 -0.20 -3.17 -4.96
CA ILE A 104 -1.57 -2.91 -5.46
C ILE A 104 -2.36 -4.21 -5.69
N ASN A 105 -1.70 -5.27 -6.17
CA ASN A 105 -2.36 -6.55 -6.38
C ASN A 105 -2.96 -7.14 -5.08
N ASP A 106 -2.25 -7.04 -3.97
CA ASP A 106 -2.69 -7.60 -2.69
C ASP A 106 -3.95 -6.85 -2.20
N LEU A 107 -3.99 -5.53 -2.40
CA LEU A 107 -5.18 -4.72 -2.11
C LEU A 107 -6.37 -5.10 -2.99
N ILE A 108 -6.15 -5.38 -4.28
CA ILE A 108 -7.22 -5.86 -5.18
C ILE A 108 -7.75 -7.22 -4.70
N ASP A 109 -6.89 -8.13 -4.27
CA ASP A 109 -7.28 -9.45 -3.76
C ASP A 109 -8.07 -9.32 -2.44
N LEU A 110 -7.65 -8.44 -1.53
CA LEU A 110 -8.40 -8.10 -0.31
C LEU A 110 -9.78 -7.51 -0.61
N ALA A 111 -9.89 -6.69 -1.66
CA ALA A 111 -11.16 -6.16 -2.16
C ALA A 111 -12.05 -7.20 -2.85
N GLY A 112 -11.65 -8.48 -2.86
CA GLY A 112 -12.39 -9.59 -3.47
C GLY A 112 -12.18 -9.71 -4.98
N GLY A 113 -11.17 -9.03 -5.52
CA GLY A 113 -10.88 -8.93 -6.94
C GLY A 113 -11.70 -7.85 -7.64
N VAL A 114 -11.45 -7.72 -8.94
CA VAL A 114 -12.12 -6.76 -9.82
C VAL A 114 -13.52 -7.24 -10.26
N THR A 115 -14.33 -6.30 -10.77
CA THR A 115 -15.57 -6.63 -11.50
C THR A 115 -15.27 -7.00 -12.96
N GLU A 116 -16.28 -7.45 -13.70
CA GLU A 116 -16.15 -7.76 -15.13
C GLU A 116 -15.90 -6.53 -16.02
N ASN A 117 -16.22 -5.33 -15.52
CA ASN A 117 -16.07 -4.07 -16.25
C ASN A 117 -14.77 -3.34 -15.90
N ALA A 118 -13.93 -3.91 -15.04
CA ALA A 118 -12.66 -3.29 -14.70
C ALA A 118 -11.70 -3.18 -15.88
N ASP A 119 -11.06 -2.03 -16.00
CA ASP A 119 -9.89 -1.83 -16.83
C ASP A 119 -8.62 -1.85 -15.97
N LEU A 120 -7.74 -2.81 -16.25
CA LEU A 120 -6.44 -2.96 -15.59
C LEU A 120 -5.27 -2.63 -16.53
N SER A 121 -5.54 -2.12 -17.74
CA SER A 121 -4.51 -1.88 -18.76
C SER A 121 -3.51 -0.80 -18.33
N ASN A 122 -3.96 0.17 -17.53
CA ASN A 122 -3.21 1.36 -17.14
C ASN A 122 -2.80 1.39 -15.65
N ILE A 123 -2.75 0.24 -14.97
CA ILE A 123 -2.37 0.15 -13.56
C ILE A 123 -1.17 -0.78 -13.34
N ASN A 124 -0.15 -0.28 -12.64
CA ASN A 124 0.97 -1.09 -12.22
C ASN A 124 0.62 -1.89 -10.95
N ARG A 125 0.07 -3.09 -11.11
CA ARG A 125 -0.32 -3.98 -9.99
C ARG A 125 0.84 -4.39 -9.09
N ALA A 126 2.08 -4.28 -9.55
CA ALA A 126 3.29 -4.58 -8.78
C ALA A 126 3.83 -3.37 -8.01
N LYS A 127 3.21 -2.18 -8.13
CA LYS A 127 3.59 -1.00 -7.36
C LYS A 127 3.35 -1.25 -5.87
N LYS A 128 4.36 -0.97 -5.05
CA LYS A 128 4.27 -0.96 -3.59
C LYS A 128 3.32 0.16 -3.14
N LEU A 129 2.41 -0.18 -2.23
CA LEU A 129 1.44 0.76 -1.68
C LEU A 129 2.10 1.75 -0.73
N GLN A 130 1.58 2.97 -0.67
CA GLN A 130 1.96 4.00 0.28
C GLN A 130 0.85 4.24 1.30
N ASN A 131 1.20 4.70 2.50
CA ASN A 131 0.21 5.03 3.51
C ASN A 131 -0.70 6.16 3.03
N HIS A 132 -2.01 6.01 3.26
CA HIS A 132 -3.08 6.88 2.78
C HIS A 132 -3.23 6.97 1.25
N GLU A 133 -2.64 6.02 0.50
CA GLU A 133 -2.83 5.96 -0.95
C GLU A 133 -4.26 5.53 -1.31
N MET A 134 -4.83 6.16 -2.36
CA MET A 134 -6.12 5.79 -2.94
C MET A 134 -5.91 5.21 -4.33
N ILE A 135 -6.39 3.98 -4.52
CA ILE A 135 -6.35 3.26 -5.80
C ILE A 135 -7.75 3.28 -6.43
N TYR A 136 -7.83 3.70 -7.69
CA TYR A 136 -9.07 3.68 -8.45
C TYR A 136 -8.96 2.68 -9.61
N ILE A 137 -9.88 1.72 -9.67
CA ILE A 137 -9.98 0.79 -10.80
C ILE A 137 -11.03 1.31 -11.79
N ALA A 138 -10.59 1.69 -12.98
CA ALA A 138 -11.43 2.29 -14.02
C ALA A 138 -12.43 1.29 -14.62
N ASP A 139 -13.47 1.83 -15.29
CA ASP A 139 -14.37 1.04 -16.12
C ASP A 139 -13.88 1.03 -17.57
N LYS A 140 -13.74 -0.16 -18.16
CA LYS A 140 -13.28 -0.37 -19.54
C LYS A 140 -14.18 0.23 -20.61
N ASN A 141 -15.44 0.53 -20.27
CA ASN A 141 -16.42 1.10 -21.19
C ASN A 141 -16.57 2.63 -21.03
N ASP A 142 -15.89 3.23 -20.06
CA ASP A 142 -15.93 4.68 -19.86
C ASP A 142 -14.86 5.34 -20.74
N ILE A 143 -15.34 5.93 -21.83
CA ILE A 143 -14.56 6.68 -22.83
C ILE A 143 -14.13 8.07 -22.35
N ASN A 144 -14.61 8.53 -21.19
CA ASN A 144 -14.23 9.83 -20.60
C ASN A 144 -13.40 9.66 -19.31
N ASN A 145 -12.78 8.50 -19.10
CA ASN A 145 -12.05 8.21 -17.88
C ASN A 145 -10.70 8.95 -17.83
N ASP A 146 -10.73 10.26 -17.61
CA ASP A 146 -9.55 11.11 -17.30
C ASP A 146 -8.87 10.70 -15.97
N TYR A 147 -9.40 9.69 -15.27
CA TYR A 147 -8.74 9.04 -14.14
C TYR A 147 -7.52 8.20 -14.57
N THR A 148 -7.31 7.99 -15.88
CA THR A 148 -6.04 7.47 -16.43
C THR A 148 -4.93 8.53 -16.38
N GLN A 149 -4.45 8.90 -15.18
CA GLN A 149 -3.07 9.38 -14.94
C GLN A 149 -2.74 9.77 -13.48
N ALA A 150 -3.44 9.29 -12.46
CA ALA A 150 -3.12 9.64 -11.06
C ALA A 150 -2.18 8.67 -10.31
N THR A 151 -1.48 7.76 -10.98
CA THR A 151 -0.49 6.88 -10.31
C THR A 151 0.97 7.09 -10.75
N ASN A 152 1.22 8.05 -11.65
CA ASN A 152 2.55 8.62 -11.92
C ASN A 152 2.78 9.98 -11.21
N MET A 153 1.86 10.41 -10.35
CA MET A 153 2.22 11.38 -9.32
C MET A 153 2.88 10.62 -8.17
N GLU A 154 4.21 10.65 -8.15
CA GLU A 154 4.92 10.72 -6.89
C GLU A 154 4.33 11.88 -6.08
N ASN A 155 3.35 11.58 -5.22
CA ASN A 155 3.08 12.31 -3.99
C ASN A 155 1.91 11.68 -3.23
N GLY A 156 2.18 11.24 -2.01
CA GLY A 156 1.17 10.71 -1.12
C GLY A 156 1.66 10.12 0.19
N SER A 157 2.97 10.05 0.45
CA SER A 157 3.47 9.87 1.81
C SER A 157 3.17 11.14 2.61
N MET A 158 2.01 11.17 3.28
CA MET A 158 1.90 11.94 4.51
C MET A 158 3.00 11.45 5.45
N ASP A 159 3.78 12.40 5.98
CA ASP A 159 4.92 12.26 6.88
C ASP A 159 6.33 12.44 6.29
N ASN A 160 6.44 13.14 5.16
CA ASN A 160 7.57 14.05 4.93
C ASN A 160 7.07 15.25 4.12
N GLU A 161 7.05 16.45 4.70
CA GLU A 161 6.96 17.69 3.91
C GLU A 161 8.07 17.65 2.86
N ILE A 162 7.71 17.38 1.60
CA ILE A 162 8.66 17.50 0.49
C ILE A 162 8.97 18.98 0.37
N LEU A 163 10.07 19.37 1.00
CA LEU A 163 10.64 20.70 0.93
C LEU A 163 10.79 21.09 -0.54
N VAL A 164 10.33 22.29 -0.86
CA VAL A 164 10.46 22.85 -2.20
C VAL A 164 11.89 23.36 -2.35
N ASP A 165 12.67 22.72 -3.22
CA ASP A 165 13.98 23.21 -3.61
C ASP A 165 13.84 24.52 -4.42
N ILE A 166 14.28 25.64 -3.84
CA ILE A 166 14.13 26.97 -4.46
C ILE A 166 15.07 27.20 -5.66
N ASN A 167 16.12 26.38 -5.79
CA ASN A 167 17.02 26.40 -6.94
C ASN A 167 16.44 25.69 -8.16
N THR A 168 15.68 24.61 -7.95
CA THR A 168 15.21 23.76 -9.05
C THR A 168 13.70 23.82 -9.29
N ALA A 169 12.91 24.29 -8.31
CA ALA A 169 11.45 24.30 -8.41
C ALA A 169 10.94 25.09 -9.62
N THR A 170 9.86 24.58 -10.21
CA THR A 170 9.08 25.28 -11.25
C THR A 170 8.21 26.36 -10.62
N THR A 171 7.71 27.29 -11.45
CA THR A 171 6.77 28.34 -11.01
C THR A 171 5.57 27.75 -10.27
N ASP A 172 4.99 26.68 -10.79
CA ASP A 172 3.82 26.04 -10.17
C ASP A 172 4.16 25.38 -8.84
N LYS A 173 5.35 24.79 -8.71
CA LYS A 173 5.82 24.21 -7.45
C LYS A 173 6.13 25.29 -6.40
N LEU A 174 6.67 26.44 -6.81
CA LEU A 174 6.87 27.58 -5.90
C LEU A 174 5.54 28.15 -5.40
N LYS A 175 4.50 28.15 -6.24
CA LYS A 175 3.15 28.62 -5.89
C LYS A 175 2.43 27.73 -4.88
N THR A 176 2.93 26.52 -4.61
CA THR A 176 2.36 25.70 -3.52
C THR A 176 2.79 26.19 -2.13
N LEU A 177 3.79 27.08 -2.05
CA LEU A 177 4.24 27.66 -0.78
C LEU A 177 3.25 28.70 -0.26
N ASN A 178 3.00 28.66 1.05
CA ASN A 178 2.03 29.54 1.70
C ASN A 178 2.39 31.03 1.49
N GLY A 179 1.56 31.74 0.74
CA GLY A 179 1.73 33.18 0.48
C GLY A 179 2.59 33.52 -0.75
N ILE A 180 3.04 32.52 -1.51
CA ILE A 180 3.73 32.68 -2.79
C ILE A 180 2.72 32.54 -3.93
N GLY A 181 2.47 33.64 -4.64
CA GLY A 181 1.68 33.67 -5.89
C GLY A 181 2.56 33.97 -7.09
N ASP A 182 1.96 34.10 -8.28
CA ASP A 182 2.68 34.27 -9.55
C ASP A 182 3.77 35.35 -9.52
N SER A 183 3.46 36.51 -8.93
CA SER A 183 4.42 37.61 -8.84
C SER A 183 5.67 37.24 -8.04
N LYS A 184 5.50 36.55 -6.91
CA LYS A 184 6.62 36.19 -6.02
C LYS A 184 7.39 35.00 -6.58
N ALA A 185 6.69 34.01 -7.12
CA ALA A 185 7.31 32.87 -7.80
C ALA A 185 8.21 33.35 -8.95
N LYS A 186 7.73 34.31 -9.75
CA LYS A 186 8.54 34.95 -10.80
C LYS A 186 9.78 35.65 -10.22
N SER A 187 9.64 36.41 -9.14
CA SER A 187 10.78 37.07 -8.51
C SER A 187 11.82 36.08 -7.94
N ILE A 188 11.41 34.91 -7.45
CA ILE A 188 12.32 33.86 -6.99
C ILE A 188 13.13 33.31 -8.18
N ILE A 189 12.47 33.02 -9.30
CA ILE A 189 13.12 32.53 -10.53
C ILE A 189 14.11 33.57 -11.06
N GLU A 190 13.68 34.83 -11.13
CA GLU A 190 14.53 35.94 -11.59
C GLU A 190 15.76 36.11 -10.69
N TYR A 191 15.58 36.02 -9.37
CA TYR A 191 16.70 36.10 -8.42
C TYR A 191 17.72 34.98 -8.64
N ARG A 192 17.29 33.71 -8.74
CA ARG A 192 18.23 32.59 -8.93
C ARG A 192 18.95 32.67 -10.28
N GLU A 193 18.28 33.13 -11.33
CA GLU A 193 18.91 33.29 -12.65
C GLU A 193 19.98 34.40 -12.65
N GLN A 194 19.72 35.51 -11.93
CA GLN A 194 20.65 36.63 -11.84
C GLN A 194 21.82 36.38 -10.88
N ASN A 195 21.60 35.64 -9.79
CA ASN A 195 22.57 35.44 -8.71
C ASN A 195 23.25 34.06 -8.74
N GLY A 196 22.87 33.19 -9.68
CA GLY A 196 23.42 31.83 -9.80
C GLY A 196 22.87 30.85 -8.75
N GLY A 197 21.63 31.06 -8.30
CA GLY A 197 20.98 30.27 -7.26
C GLY A 197 21.04 30.89 -5.86
N PHE A 198 20.46 30.16 -4.91
CA PHE A 198 20.49 30.39 -3.47
C PHE A 198 21.49 29.42 -2.84
N LYS A 199 22.36 29.92 -1.98
CA LYS A 199 23.33 29.11 -1.22
C LYS A 199 22.79 28.65 0.12
N SER A 200 21.81 29.37 0.65
CA SER A 200 21.09 29.03 1.87
C SER A 200 19.64 29.48 1.76
N ILE A 201 18.76 28.87 2.55
CA ILE A 201 17.33 29.20 2.53
C ILE A 201 17.08 30.67 2.93
N GLU A 202 17.95 31.28 3.73
CA GLU A 202 17.82 32.66 4.19
C GLU A 202 18.05 33.69 3.08
N GLU A 203 18.80 33.34 2.02
CA GLU A 203 19.02 34.23 0.88
C GLU A 203 17.72 34.54 0.12
N ILE A 204 16.67 33.72 0.30
CA ILE A 204 15.34 34.00 -0.24
C ILE A 204 14.76 35.34 0.24
N LYS A 205 15.26 35.88 1.36
CA LYS A 205 14.86 37.19 1.88
C LYS A 205 15.35 38.37 1.03
N ASN A 206 16.30 38.12 0.13
CA ASN A 206 16.77 39.10 -0.84
C ASN A 206 15.85 39.21 -2.07
N VAL A 207 14.87 38.29 -2.20
CA VAL A 207 13.90 38.30 -3.28
C VAL A 207 12.86 39.40 -3.04
N THR A 208 12.57 40.18 -4.07
CA THR A 208 11.56 41.25 -4.01
C THR A 208 10.20 40.68 -3.59
N GLY A 209 9.65 41.18 -2.47
CA GLY A 209 8.37 40.74 -1.92
C GLY A 209 8.44 39.57 -0.94
N ILE A 210 9.64 39.08 -0.62
CA ILE A 210 9.88 38.06 0.42
C ILE A 210 10.79 38.69 1.49
N GLY A 211 10.19 39.24 2.54
CA GLY A 211 10.92 39.67 3.74
C GLY A 211 10.83 38.65 4.86
N ASP A 212 11.32 38.98 6.06
CA ASP A 212 11.35 38.07 7.21
C ASP A 212 9.98 37.43 7.51
N LYS A 213 8.90 38.22 7.45
CA LYS A 213 7.53 37.71 7.69
C LYS A 213 7.10 36.62 6.70
N MET A 214 7.56 36.70 5.46
CA MET A 214 7.23 35.70 4.45
C MET A 214 8.13 34.48 4.61
N PHE A 215 9.42 34.71 4.84
CA PHE A 215 10.38 33.65 5.13
C PHE A 215 9.92 32.76 6.28
N GLU A 216 9.49 33.34 7.41
CA GLU A 216 9.00 32.55 8.55
C GLU A 216 7.81 31.62 8.21
N LYS A 217 7.00 31.96 7.20
CA LYS A 217 5.87 31.13 6.78
C LYS A 217 6.26 29.97 5.87
N ILE A 218 7.41 30.06 5.22
CA ILE A 218 7.82 29.11 4.18
C ILE A 218 9.13 28.40 4.52
N LYS A 219 9.88 28.84 5.54
CA LYS A 219 11.20 28.30 5.90
C LYS A 219 11.19 26.79 6.19
N GLU A 220 10.07 26.28 6.72
CA GLU A 220 9.88 24.86 7.01
C GLU A 220 9.43 24.06 5.78
N SER A 221 9.12 24.73 4.67
CA SER A 221 8.62 24.13 3.43
C SER A 221 9.59 24.30 2.25
N ILE A 222 10.80 24.82 2.47
CA ILE A 222 11.80 25.08 1.42
C ILE A 222 13.17 24.46 1.73
N THR A 223 13.93 24.17 0.68
CA THR A 223 15.34 23.74 0.73
C THR A 223 16.13 24.42 -0.40
N VAL A 224 17.46 24.34 -0.37
CA VAL A 224 18.38 24.76 -1.45
C VAL A 224 19.08 23.59 -2.11
#